data_AF-A0A1F7PJL5-F1
#
_entry.id   AF-A0A1F7PJL5-F1
#
_cell.length_a   1.000
_cell.length_b   1.000
_cell.length_c   1.000
_cell.angle_alpha   90.00
_cell.angle_beta   90.00
_cell.angle_gamma   90.00
#
_symmetry.space_group_name_H-M   'P 1'
#
loop_
_entity.id
_entity.type
_entity.pdbx_description
1 polymer ?
#
loop_
_entity_poly.entity_id
_entity_poly.type
_entity_poly.pdbx_seq_one_letter_code
_entity_poly.pdbx_strand_id
1 'polypeptide(L)'
;MSGPPEALRSVVVACPCGEVYELKPEYAGRLLECPACGRPLRAGPAPGAAPRAPAPDVDPAFDRDVFLLNQRVFRIASEYEIWSAEGQPILFVHRPTYPVRTAVAYVLATVATLVALAWLTRLAHTAPPGAGVVLALLAYPLAALTFIVVSMSLRPLRHVTVYRDDSRRAAVLRVRQDQRFAFLTRTYTVLTPSGEPLARLRKTYLHNVVRKRWYVEAPDGQLLGMAIEDSMILSLLRRVLGTFFGLLRTNFVLVYPTEEVFGEFNRKFTLLDRYVLDLSLDRERTFDRRVALALGVMLDTGERR
;
A
#
# COMPACT_ATOMS: atom_id res chain seq x y z
N MET A 1 52.81 9.96 1.86
CA MET A 1 51.84 10.83 1.16
C MET A 1 50.51 10.67 1.89
N SER A 2 50.28 11.56 2.83
CA SER A 2 49.08 11.67 3.65
C SER A 2 47.90 12.11 2.77
N GLY A 3 46.84 11.30 2.74
CA GLY A 3 45.56 11.71 2.15
C GLY A 3 44.93 12.86 2.94
N PRO A 4 44.07 13.69 2.31
CA PRO A 4 43.45 14.82 2.99
C PRO A 4 42.48 14.34 4.08
N PRO A 5 42.33 15.09 5.19
CA PRO A 5 41.43 14.72 6.27
C PRO A 5 39.97 14.76 5.81
N GLU A 6 39.25 13.69 6.13
CA GLU A 6 37.80 13.56 6.01
C GLU A 6 37.15 14.73 6.76
N ALA A 7 36.48 15.63 6.01
CA ALA A 7 35.79 16.77 6.57
C ALA A 7 34.70 16.29 7.54
N LEU A 8 34.97 16.39 8.84
CA LEU A 8 34.03 16.15 9.94
C LEU A 8 32.79 17.01 9.73
N ARG A 9 31.72 16.43 9.20
CA ARG A 9 30.42 17.10 9.03
C ARG A 9 29.80 17.32 10.40
N SER A 10 29.89 18.54 10.93
CA SER A 10 29.16 18.94 12.14
C SER A 10 27.65 18.90 11.89
N VAL A 11 26.88 18.56 12.93
CA VAL A 11 25.42 18.49 12.89
C VAL A 11 24.88 19.73 13.59
N VAL A 12 24.03 20.51 12.93
CA VAL A 12 23.55 21.79 13.48
C VAL A 12 22.11 21.66 13.96
N VAL A 13 21.83 22.06 15.19
CA VAL A 13 20.49 22.01 15.78
C VAL A 13 20.04 23.43 16.08
N ALA A 14 19.01 23.89 15.38
CA ALA A 14 18.34 25.15 15.67
C ALA A 14 17.09 24.89 16.53
N CYS A 15 17.00 25.56 17.67
CA CYS A 15 15.81 25.56 18.50
C CYS A 15 14.89 26.72 18.10
N PRO A 16 13.55 26.53 18.11
CA PRO A 16 12.59 27.63 17.97
C PRO A 16 12.72 28.74 19.03
N CYS A 17 13.49 28.54 20.10
CA CYS A 17 13.80 29.59 21.07
C CYS A 17 14.90 30.56 20.60
N GLY A 18 15.50 30.34 19.43
CA GLY A 18 16.53 31.19 18.83
C GLY A 18 17.96 30.67 18.98
N GLU A 19 18.18 29.64 19.79
CA GLU A 19 19.51 29.06 20.02
C GLU A 19 19.91 28.07 18.92
N VAL A 20 21.19 28.08 18.54
CA VAL A 20 21.77 27.18 17.53
C VAL A 20 23.00 26.50 18.12
N TYR A 21 23.02 25.17 18.06
CA TYR A 21 24.12 24.35 18.59
C TYR A 21 24.78 23.56 17.48
N GLU A 22 26.11 23.62 17.40
CA GLU A 22 26.90 22.69 16.60
C GLU A 22 27.26 21.47 17.44
N LEU A 23 26.82 20.30 16.97
CA LEU A 23 27.01 19.03 17.62
C LEU A 23 27.98 18.16 16.84
N LYS A 24 28.64 17.27 17.58
CA LYS A 24 29.45 16.21 17.00
C LYS A 24 28.57 15.26 16.16
N PRO A 25 29.13 14.62 15.12
CA PRO A 25 28.41 13.72 14.23
C PRO A 25 27.69 12.57 14.96
N GLU A 26 28.24 12.12 16.09
CA GLU A 26 27.69 11.05 16.95
C GLU A 26 26.29 11.35 17.53
N TYR A 27 25.88 12.61 17.51
CA TYR A 27 24.56 13.05 17.96
C TYR A 27 23.51 13.12 16.85
N ALA A 28 23.89 12.85 15.59
CA ALA A 28 22.95 12.83 14.46
C ALA A 28 21.76 11.89 14.73
N GLY A 29 20.54 12.39 14.52
CA GLY A 29 19.32 11.60 14.69
C GLY A 29 18.90 11.34 16.14
N ARG A 30 19.72 11.71 17.15
CA ARG A 30 19.35 11.60 18.56
C ARG A 30 18.36 12.71 18.95
N LEU A 31 17.47 12.38 19.90
CA LEU A 31 16.61 13.35 20.57
C LEU A 31 17.43 13.99 21.70
N LEU A 32 17.49 15.31 21.73
CA LEU A 32 18.25 16.11 22.67
C LEU A 32 17.34 17.16 23.30
N GLU A 33 17.61 17.55 24.53
CA GLU A 33 16.89 18.65 25.17
C GLU A 33 17.66 19.95 24.97
N CYS A 34 16.96 21.00 24.56
CA CYS A 34 17.55 22.33 24.46
C CYS A 34 17.97 22.83 25.85
N PRO A 35 19.25 23.17 26.09
CA PRO A 35 19.71 23.66 27.38
C PRO A 35 19.01 24.97 27.83
N ALA A 36 18.56 25.79 26.88
CA ALA A 36 17.96 27.09 27.17
C ALA A 36 16.46 27.02 27.50
N CYS A 37 15.70 26.10 26.91
CA CYS A 37 14.24 26.05 27.06
C CYS A 37 13.66 24.67 27.42
N GLY A 38 14.49 23.65 27.57
CA GLY A 38 14.09 22.28 27.91
C GLY A 38 13.29 21.54 26.83
N ARG A 39 13.15 22.13 25.64
CA ARG A 39 12.35 21.53 24.56
C ARG A 39 13.10 20.37 23.89
N PRO A 40 12.44 19.22 23.61
CA PRO A 40 13.06 18.15 22.85
C PRO A 40 13.25 18.57 21.38
N LEU A 41 14.48 18.42 20.88
CA LEU A 41 14.91 18.72 19.52
C LEU A 41 15.67 17.52 18.98
N ARG A 42 15.43 17.13 17.73
CA ARG A 42 16.17 16.04 17.09
C ARG A 42 17.28 16.63 16.24
N ALA A 43 18.51 16.15 16.44
CA ALA A 43 19.65 16.67 15.68
C ALA A 43 19.54 16.28 14.20
N GLY A 44 19.31 17.28 13.36
CA GLY A 44 19.24 17.17 11.90
C GLY A 44 20.38 17.95 11.24
N PRO A 45 20.65 17.73 9.94
CA PRO A 45 21.54 18.62 9.20
C PRO A 45 20.95 20.04 9.10
N ALA A 46 21.84 21.03 8.91
CA ALA A 46 21.51 22.44 8.93
C ALA A 46 20.33 22.80 8.00
N PRO A 47 19.42 23.71 8.42
CA PRO A 47 18.43 24.28 7.52
C PRO A 47 19.16 25.04 6.41
N GLY A 48 19.06 24.55 5.17
CA GLY A 48 19.77 25.11 4.01
C GLY A 48 20.66 24.14 3.24
N ALA A 49 20.68 22.84 3.57
CA ALA A 49 21.20 21.84 2.65
C ALA A 49 20.46 21.99 1.30
N ALA A 50 21.19 22.41 0.26
CA ALA A 50 20.63 22.63 -1.07
C ALA A 50 19.83 21.40 -1.52
N PRO A 51 18.64 21.56 -2.13
CA PRO A 51 17.91 20.45 -2.71
C PRO A 51 18.86 19.65 -3.60
N ARG A 52 19.07 18.37 -3.26
CA ARG A 52 19.88 17.48 -4.09
C ARG A 52 19.21 17.42 -5.45
N ALA A 53 19.98 17.57 -6.52
CA ALA A 53 19.45 17.60 -7.88
C ALA A 53 18.55 16.37 -8.12
N PRO A 54 17.35 16.54 -8.70
CA PRO A 54 16.47 15.43 -9.00
C PRO A 54 17.23 14.38 -9.82
N ALA A 55 17.01 13.10 -9.51
CA ALA A 55 17.55 12.04 -10.35
C ALA A 55 17.07 12.28 -11.79
N PRO A 56 17.96 12.27 -12.80
CA PRO A 56 17.70 12.84 -14.13
C PRO A 56 16.51 12.24 -14.88
N ASP A 57 16.01 11.07 -14.46
CA ASP A 57 14.87 10.36 -15.07
C ASP A 57 13.62 10.24 -14.18
N VAL A 58 13.56 10.95 -13.05
CA VAL A 58 12.41 10.89 -12.14
C VAL A 58 11.50 12.10 -12.37
N ASP A 59 10.23 11.83 -12.66
CA ASP A 59 9.21 12.85 -12.81
C ASP A 59 9.13 13.74 -11.53
N PRO A 60 9.23 15.08 -11.65
CA PRO A 60 9.17 16.02 -10.53
C PRO A 60 7.96 15.87 -9.58
N ALA A 61 6.90 15.19 -10.01
CA ALA A 61 5.79 14.81 -9.15
C ALA A 61 6.25 13.99 -7.94
N PHE A 62 7.25 13.11 -8.12
CA PHE A 62 7.77 12.19 -7.11
C PHE A 62 8.98 12.72 -6.33
N ASP A 63 9.49 13.90 -6.69
CA ASP A 63 10.61 14.56 -6.02
C ASP A 63 10.17 15.21 -4.69
N ARG A 64 9.41 14.47 -3.88
CA ARG A 64 8.73 14.93 -2.67
C ARG A 64 8.79 13.88 -1.58
N ASP A 65 8.77 14.35 -0.34
CA ASP A 65 8.79 13.48 0.83
C ASP A 65 7.39 13.31 1.44
N VAL A 66 6.45 14.21 1.16
CA VAL A 66 5.08 14.15 1.69
C VAL A 66 4.06 14.12 0.56
N PHE A 67 3.16 13.14 0.61
CA PHE A 67 2.04 12.97 -0.31
C PHE A 67 0.72 12.90 0.46
N LEU A 68 -0.23 13.76 0.09
CA LEU A 68 -1.55 13.81 0.69
C LEU A 68 -2.55 13.10 -0.23
N LEU A 69 -3.04 11.94 0.16
CA LEU A 69 -4.06 11.20 -0.58
C LEU A 69 -5.44 11.73 -0.16
N ASN A 70 -6.08 12.46 -1.08
CA ASN A 70 -7.36 13.11 -0.87
C ASN A 70 -8.46 12.43 -1.70
N GLN A 71 -9.42 11.81 -1.03
CA GLN A 71 -10.58 11.19 -1.69
C GLN A 71 -11.61 12.27 -2.05
N ARG A 72 -12.02 12.35 -3.33
CA ARG A 72 -13.11 13.26 -3.75
C ARG A 72 -14.42 12.77 -3.12
N VAL A 73 -14.95 13.52 -2.14
CA VAL A 73 -16.11 13.15 -1.29
C VAL A 73 -17.42 12.95 -2.10
N PHE A 74 -17.50 13.42 -3.34
CA PHE A 74 -18.74 13.42 -4.15
C PHE A 74 -18.66 12.69 -5.50
N ARG A 75 -17.56 12.00 -5.81
CA ARG A 75 -17.45 11.14 -7.01
C ARG A 75 -17.16 9.72 -6.59
N ILE A 76 -17.94 8.79 -7.15
CA ILE A 76 -17.84 7.32 -7.02
C ILE A 76 -16.37 6.92 -6.81
N ALA A 77 -16.11 6.12 -5.76
CA ALA A 77 -14.84 5.73 -5.10
C ALA A 77 -13.67 5.17 -5.97
N SER A 78 -13.57 5.62 -7.21
CA SER A 78 -12.71 5.15 -8.29
C SER A 78 -11.62 6.17 -8.66
N GLU A 79 -11.71 7.40 -8.17
CA GLU A 79 -10.81 8.51 -8.52
C GLU A 79 -10.43 9.28 -7.26
N TYR A 80 -9.13 9.45 -7.03
CA TYR A 80 -8.61 10.31 -5.97
C TYR A 80 -7.37 11.04 -6.42
N GLU A 81 -7.14 12.17 -5.79
CA GLU A 81 -6.03 13.06 -6.10
C GLU A 81 -4.96 12.91 -5.03
N ILE A 82 -3.72 12.98 -5.48
CA ILE A 82 -2.58 13.12 -4.61
C ILE A 82 -2.19 14.58 -4.64
N TRP A 83 -2.16 15.19 -3.47
CA TRP A 83 -1.84 16.58 -3.26
C TRP A 83 -0.44 16.70 -2.68
N SER A 84 0.25 17.77 -3.01
CA SER A 84 1.50 18.15 -2.35
C SER A 84 1.24 18.71 -0.95
N ALA A 85 2.30 18.87 -0.16
CA ALA A 85 2.22 19.51 1.16
C ALA A 85 1.71 20.97 1.08
N GLU A 86 1.95 21.64 -0.05
CA GLU A 86 1.51 23.01 -0.34
C GLU A 86 0.02 23.09 -0.75
N GLY A 87 -0.67 21.95 -0.81
CA GLY A 87 -2.11 21.92 -1.10
C GLY A 87 -2.45 22.06 -2.58
N GLN A 88 -1.58 21.61 -3.48
CA GLN A 88 -1.87 21.55 -4.92
C GLN A 88 -2.00 20.09 -5.40
N PRO A 89 -2.97 19.75 -6.27
CA PRO A 89 -3.05 18.41 -6.85
C PRO A 89 -1.87 18.19 -7.81
N ILE A 90 -1.14 17.09 -7.62
CA ILE A 90 0.07 16.75 -8.39
C ILE A 90 -0.07 15.47 -9.21
N LEU A 91 -0.88 14.51 -8.74
CA LEU A 91 -1.10 13.23 -9.42
C LEU A 91 -2.55 12.79 -9.27
N PHE A 92 -3.05 12.09 -10.28
CA PHE A 92 -4.43 11.64 -10.35
C PHE A 92 -4.46 10.12 -10.43
N VAL A 93 -5.09 9.48 -9.45
CA VAL A 93 -5.17 8.02 -9.40
C VAL A 93 -6.51 7.57 -9.91
N HIS A 94 -6.47 6.71 -10.91
CA HIS A 94 -7.65 6.05 -11.45
C HIS A 94 -7.63 4.57 -11.12
N ARG A 95 -8.76 4.09 -10.59
CA ARG A 95 -9.02 2.67 -10.34
C ARG A 95 -10.33 2.29 -11.03
N PRO A 96 -10.28 1.66 -12.21
CA PRO A 96 -11.51 1.24 -12.88
C PRO A 96 -12.23 0.19 -12.04
N THR A 97 -13.53 0.40 -11.87
CA THR A 97 -14.44 -0.60 -11.31
C THR A 97 -15.16 -1.29 -12.46
N TYR A 98 -15.33 -2.61 -12.36
CA TYR A 98 -16.00 -3.42 -13.38
C TYR A 98 -17.25 -4.10 -12.80
N PRO A 99 -18.25 -3.34 -12.32
CA PRO A 99 -19.41 -3.90 -11.65
C PRO A 99 -20.21 -4.81 -12.60
N VAL A 100 -20.45 -4.37 -13.84
CA VAL A 100 -21.19 -5.16 -14.84
C VAL A 100 -20.47 -6.46 -15.19
N ARG A 101 -19.15 -6.42 -15.46
CA ARG A 101 -18.38 -7.64 -15.76
C ARG A 101 -18.34 -8.59 -14.56
N THR A 102 -18.33 -8.05 -13.34
CA THR A 102 -18.40 -8.86 -12.11
C THR A 102 -19.77 -9.52 -11.96
N ALA A 103 -20.85 -8.81 -12.24
CA ALA A 103 -22.21 -9.37 -12.25
C ALA A 103 -22.36 -10.49 -13.30
N VAL A 104 -21.89 -10.25 -14.54
CA VAL A 104 -21.87 -11.26 -15.61
C VAL A 104 -21.08 -12.50 -15.19
N ALA A 105 -19.91 -12.33 -14.56
CA ALA A 105 -19.11 -13.44 -14.03
C ALA A 105 -19.89 -14.30 -13.02
N TYR A 106 -20.68 -13.67 -12.14
CA TYR A 106 -21.52 -14.41 -11.19
C TYR A 106 -22.68 -15.13 -11.88
N VAL A 107 -23.35 -14.51 -12.85
CA VAL A 107 -24.43 -15.15 -13.62
C VAL A 107 -23.89 -16.39 -14.35
N LEU A 108 -22.77 -16.26 -15.05
CA LEU A 108 -22.15 -17.39 -15.76
C LEU A 108 -21.68 -18.49 -14.80
N ALA A 109 -21.16 -18.13 -13.63
CA ALA A 109 -20.79 -19.09 -12.60
C ALA A 109 -22.01 -19.85 -12.08
N THR A 110 -23.13 -19.17 -11.82
CA THR A 110 -24.38 -19.81 -11.41
C THR A 110 -24.88 -20.79 -12.46
N VAL A 111 -24.88 -20.40 -13.74
CA VAL A 111 -25.28 -21.29 -14.85
C VAL A 111 -24.38 -22.53 -14.90
N ALA A 112 -23.06 -22.34 -14.85
CA ALA A 112 -22.11 -23.46 -14.86
C ALA A 112 -22.32 -24.41 -13.67
N THR A 113 -22.59 -23.86 -12.48
CA THR A 113 -22.91 -24.64 -11.27
C THR A 113 -24.20 -25.44 -11.42
N LEU A 114 -25.26 -24.87 -11.98
CA LEU A 114 -26.52 -25.59 -12.23
C LEU A 114 -26.32 -26.73 -13.23
N VAL A 115 -25.55 -26.50 -14.29
CA VAL A 115 -25.20 -27.54 -15.29
C VAL A 115 -24.37 -28.65 -14.65
N ALA A 116 -23.34 -28.31 -13.88
CA ALA A 116 -22.49 -29.27 -13.18
C ALA A 116 -23.31 -30.10 -12.17
N LEU A 117 -24.17 -29.46 -11.39
CA LEU A 117 -25.03 -30.14 -10.42
C LEU A 117 -25.99 -31.10 -11.12
N ALA A 118 -26.68 -30.66 -12.18
CA ALA A 118 -27.58 -31.51 -12.95
C ALA A 118 -26.87 -32.69 -13.61
N TRP A 119 -25.63 -32.51 -14.06
CA TRP A 119 -24.82 -33.59 -14.62
C TRP A 119 -24.39 -34.61 -13.55
N LEU A 120 -23.90 -34.14 -12.40
CA LEU A 120 -23.46 -34.99 -11.29
C LEU A 120 -24.61 -35.80 -10.67
N THR A 121 -25.80 -35.20 -10.52
CA THR A 121 -26.97 -35.92 -10.01
C THR A 121 -27.47 -36.97 -10.99
N ARG A 122 -27.49 -36.69 -12.30
CA ARG A 122 -27.78 -37.70 -13.32
C ARG A 122 -26.78 -38.86 -13.28
N LEU A 123 -25.49 -38.56 -13.16
CA LEU A 123 -24.45 -39.59 -13.05
C LEU A 123 -24.65 -40.45 -11.79
N ALA A 124 -25.00 -39.84 -10.66
CA ALA A 124 -25.31 -40.54 -9.42
C ALA A 124 -26.48 -41.52 -9.56
N HIS A 125 -27.52 -41.17 -10.32
CA HIS A 125 -28.66 -42.05 -10.59
C HIS A 125 -28.33 -43.25 -11.48
N THR A 126 -27.32 -43.14 -12.34
CA THR A 126 -26.85 -44.24 -13.19
C THR A 126 -25.83 -45.15 -12.51
N ALA A 127 -25.33 -44.75 -11.34
CA ALA A 127 -24.30 -45.47 -10.61
C ALA A 127 -24.88 -46.59 -9.72
N PRO A 128 -24.09 -47.62 -9.39
CA PRO A 128 -24.47 -48.62 -8.40
C PRO A 128 -24.86 -47.98 -7.05
N PRO A 129 -25.74 -48.60 -6.24
CA PRO A 129 -26.37 -47.96 -5.07
C PRO A 129 -25.39 -47.28 -4.11
N GLY A 130 -24.26 -47.94 -3.78
CA GLY A 130 -23.24 -47.38 -2.91
C GLY A 130 -22.48 -46.20 -3.53
N ALA A 131 -22.13 -46.30 -4.82
CA ALA A 131 -21.42 -45.25 -5.54
C ALA A 131 -22.31 -44.04 -5.85
N GLY A 132 -23.60 -44.27 -6.13
CA GLY A 132 -24.59 -43.22 -6.38
C GLY A 132 -24.79 -42.31 -5.17
N VAL A 133 -24.88 -42.88 -3.96
CA VAL A 133 -24.98 -42.09 -2.72
C VAL A 133 -23.73 -41.23 -2.52
N VAL A 134 -22.54 -41.78 -2.72
CA VAL A 134 -21.28 -41.02 -2.59
C VAL A 134 -21.19 -39.90 -3.63
N LEU A 135 -21.54 -40.16 -4.89
CA LEU A 135 -21.56 -39.15 -5.95
C LEU A 135 -22.57 -38.04 -5.67
N ALA A 136 -23.76 -38.36 -5.17
CA ALA A 136 -24.77 -37.37 -4.80
C ALA A 136 -24.28 -36.46 -3.65
N LEU A 137 -23.56 -37.02 -2.66
CA LEU A 137 -22.94 -36.23 -1.58
C LEU A 137 -21.83 -35.32 -2.10
N LEU A 138 -20.99 -35.81 -3.02
CA LEU A 138 -19.92 -35.02 -3.63
C LEU A 138 -20.41 -33.99 -4.65
N ALA A 139 -21.63 -34.12 -5.16
CA ALA A 139 -22.19 -33.21 -6.16
C ALA A 139 -22.23 -31.76 -5.67
N TYR A 140 -22.62 -31.55 -4.42
CA TYR A 140 -22.71 -30.21 -3.81
C TYR A 140 -21.35 -29.51 -3.65
N PRO A 141 -20.31 -30.12 -3.03
CA PRO A 141 -19.00 -29.48 -2.93
C PRO A 141 -18.34 -29.27 -4.31
N LEU A 142 -18.55 -30.19 -5.27
CA LEU A 142 -18.07 -30.01 -6.65
C LEU A 142 -18.78 -28.86 -7.37
N ALA A 143 -20.10 -28.73 -7.19
CA ALA A 143 -20.88 -27.62 -7.74
C ALA A 143 -20.47 -26.27 -7.13
N ALA A 144 -20.21 -26.24 -5.82
CA ALA A 144 -19.67 -25.06 -5.12
C ALA A 144 -18.25 -24.71 -5.59
N LEU A 145 -17.38 -25.70 -5.76
CA LEU A 145 -16.04 -25.51 -6.33
C LEU A 145 -16.12 -24.95 -7.75
N THR A 146 -17.04 -25.47 -8.58
CA THR A 146 -17.31 -24.96 -9.92
C THR A 146 -17.69 -23.48 -9.87
N PHE A 147 -18.60 -23.09 -8.97
CA PHE A 147 -18.98 -21.69 -8.80
C PHE A 147 -17.76 -20.81 -8.47
N ILE A 148 -16.95 -21.25 -7.51
CA ILE A 148 -15.76 -20.51 -7.05
C ILE A 148 -14.77 -20.36 -8.20
N VAL A 149 -14.43 -21.44 -8.89
CA VAL A 149 -13.45 -21.45 -9.99
C VAL A 149 -13.93 -20.58 -11.14
N VAL A 150 -15.18 -20.73 -11.59
CA VAL A 150 -15.73 -19.95 -12.71
C VAL A 150 -15.83 -18.47 -12.35
N SER A 151 -16.40 -18.14 -11.19
CA SER A 151 -16.55 -16.74 -10.75
C SER A 151 -15.20 -16.05 -10.50
N MET A 152 -14.20 -16.75 -9.95
CA MET A 152 -12.85 -16.19 -9.79
C MET A 152 -12.13 -16.02 -11.13
N SER A 153 -12.31 -16.96 -12.05
CA SER A 153 -11.66 -16.91 -13.35
C SER A 153 -12.19 -15.78 -14.21
N LEU A 154 -13.50 -15.51 -14.19
CA LEU A 154 -14.11 -14.48 -15.04
C LEU A 154 -13.99 -13.07 -14.46
N ARG A 155 -13.68 -12.92 -13.17
CA ARG A 155 -13.51 -11.60 -12.55
C ARG A 155 -12.27 -10.89 -13.09
N PRO A 156 -12.38 -9.59 -13.46
CA PRO A 156 -11.25 -8.83 -13.96
C PRO A 156 -10.21 -8.62 -12.86
N LEU A 157 -8.94 -8.70 -13.24
CA LEU A 157 -7.81 -8.37 -12.37
C LEU A 157 -7.82 -6.88 -12.04
N ARG A 158 -7.48 -6.56 -10.79
CA ARG A 158 -7.38 -5.16 -10.35
C ARG A 158 -6.13 -4.54 -10.95
N HIS A 159 -6.27 -3.27 -11.33
CA HIS A 159 -5.13 -2.42 -11.61
C HIS A 159 -5.46 -1.00 -11.16
N VAL A 160 -4.39 -0.25 -10.95
CA VAL A 160 -4.42 1.17 -10.63
C VAL A 160 -3.48 1.87 -11.60
N THR A 161 -3.88 3.03 -12.08
CA THR A 161 -3.03 3.86 -12.94
C THR A 161 -2.98 5.26 -12.36
N VAL A 162 -1.76 5.76 -12.24
CA VAL A 162 -1.47 7.11 -11.76
C VAL A 162 -1.13 7.94 -12.98
N TYR A 163 -1.77 9.10 -13.10
CA TYR A 163 -1.61 10.05 -14.18
C TYR A 163 -1.03 11.36 -13.64
N ARG A 164 -0.32 12.06 -14.51
CA ARG A 164 0.22 13.40 -14.22
C ARG A 164 -0.87 14.47 -14.14
N ASP A 165 -1.95 14.28 -14.87
CA ASP A 165 -3.06 15.22 -15.00
C ASP A 165 -4.42 14.50 -14.99
N ASP A 166 -5.50 15.26 -14.83
CA ASP A 166 -6.88 14.74 -14.86
C ASP A 166 -7.31 14.30 -16.28
N SER A 167 -6.55 14.65 -17.33
CA SER A 167 -6.85 14.27 -18.71
C SER A 167 -6.57 12.79 -19.00
N ARG A 168 -5.82 12.11 -18.12
CA ARG A 168 -5.46 10.67 -18.20
C ARG A 168 -4.68 10.29 -19.45
N ARG A 169 -3.99 11.24 -20.06
CA ARG A 169 -3.17 10.98 -21.27
C ARG A 169 -1.77 10.49 -20.93
N ALA A 170 -1.17 11.04 -19.88
CA ALA A 170 0.19 10.72 -19.46
C ALA A 170 0.18 9.86 -18.19
N ALA A 171 0.21 8.54 -18.35
CA ALA A 171 0.37 7.60 -17.24
C ALA A 171 1.81 7.63 -16.73
N VAL A 172 2.00 7.91 -15.45
CA VAL A 172 3.33 8.00 -14.81
C VAL A 172 3.69 6.75 -14.01
N LEU A 173 2.68 5.98 -13.58
CA LEU A 173 2.86 4.77 -12.80
C LEU A 173 1.67 3.84 -12.97
N ARG A 174 1.92 2.53 -13.01
CA ARG A 174 0.86 1.51 -13.04
C ARG A 174 1.09 0.48 -11.95
N VAL A 175 0.01 0.03 -11.33
CA VAL A 175 0.05 -1.09 -10.38
C VAL A 175 -0.90 -2.16 -10.89
N ARG A 176 -0.40 -3.37 -11.14
CA ARG A 176 -1.19 -4.48 -11.69
C ARG A 176 -1.19 -5.65 -10.73
N GLN A 177 -2.35 -6.26 -10.54
CA GLN A 177 -2.46 -7.51 -9.80
C GLN A 177 -1.96 -8.68 -10.65
N ASP A 178 -1.08 -9.51 -10.09
CA ASP A 178 -0.44 -10.58 -10.87
C ASP A 178 -1.30 -11.85 -10.91
N GLN A 179 -2.00 -12.15 -9.81
CA GLN A 179 -2.66 -13.44 -9.60
C GLN A 179 -4.18 -13.32 -9.56
N ARG A 180 -4.91 -14.23 -10.23
CA ARG A 180 -6.37 -14.37 -10.08
C ARG A 180 -6.73 -15.06 -8.76
N PHE A 181 -6.06 -16.18 -8.49
CA PHE A 181 -6.20 -17.00 -7.29
C PHE A 181 -5.11 -16.63 -6.29
N ALA A 182 -5.52 -16.19 -5.10
CA ALA A 182 -4.63 -15.69 -4.07
C ALA A 182 -5.17 -16.11 -2.70
N PHE A 183 -5.08 -17.41 -2.39
CA PHE A 183 -5.60 -17.96 -1.13
C PHE A 183 -4.76 -17.52 0.08
N LEU A 184 -3.44 -17.50 -0.08
CA LEU A 184 -2.50 -17.16 0.99
C LEU A 184 -1.89 -15.78 0.81
N THR A 185 -1.59 -15.41 -0.43
CA THR A 185 -0.78 -14.24 -0.75
C THR A 185 -1.32 -13.58 -2.01
N ARG A 186 -1.41 -12.25 -2.00
CA ARG A 186 -1.75 -11.41 -3.15
C ARG A 186 -0.55 -10.56 -3.51
N THR A 187 -0.13 -10.62 -4.76
CA THR A 187 0.96 -9.79 -5.28
C THR A 187 0.45 -8.77 -6.30
N TYR A 188 1.10 -7.62 -6.31
CA TYR A 188 0.88 -6.55 -7.26
C TYR A 188 2.23 -6.05 -7.77
N THR A 189 2.41 -5.93 -9.07
CA THR A 189 3.61 -5.35 -9.66
C THR A 189 3.41 -3.86 -9.93
N VAL A 190 4.36 -3.05 -9.46
CA VAL A 190 4.50 -1.63 -9.77
C VAL A 190 5.33 -1.49 -11.03
N LEU A 191 4.81 -0.78 -12.02
CA LEU A 191 5.34 -0.67 -13.37
C LEU A 191 5.57 0.79 -13.74
N THR A 192 6.67 1.07 -14.43
CA THR A 192 6.93 2.35 -15.08
C THR A 192 5.93 2.64 -16.21
N PRO A 193 5.95 3.86 -16.79
CA PRO A 193 5.23 4.17 -18.01
C PRO A 193 5.63 3.27 -19.19
N SER A 194 6.92 2.90 -19.30
CA SER A 194 7.42 1.96 -20.33
C SER A 194 6.94 0.52 -20.09
N GLY A 195 6.55 0.18 -18.86
CA GLY A 195 6.09 -1.16 -18.48
C GLY A 195 7.15 -2.02 -17.80
N GLU A 196 8.29 -1.42 -17.45
CA GLU A 196 9.33 -2.07 -16.65
C GLU A 196 8.88 -2.23 -15.20
N PRO A 197 9.15 -3.37 -14.55
CA PRO A 197 8.83 -3.58 -13.14
C PRO A 197 9.79 -2.77 -12.25
N LEU A 198 9.24 -1.92 -11.38
CA LEU A 198 9.99 -1.21 -10.34
C LEU A 198 10.04 -1.99 -9.03
N ALA A 199 8.92 -2.60 -8.64
CA ALA A 199 8.78 -3.34 -7.39
C ALA A 199 7.56 -4.26 -7.40
N ARG A 200 7.52 -5.21 -6.48
CA ARG A 200 6.37 -6.07 -6.19
C ARG A 200 5.86 -5.81 -4.78
N LEU A 201 4.58 -5.53 -4.66
CA LEU A 201 3.86 -5.36 -3.41
C LEU A 201 3.18 -6.67 -3.05
N ARG A 202 3.51 -7.24 -1.90
CA ARG A 202 2.98 -8.54 -1.46
C ARG A 202 2.21 -8.40 -0.14
N LYS A 203 0.96 -8.86 -0.15
CA LYS A 203 0.09 -8.97 1.04
C LYS A 203 -0.17 -10.44 1.34
N THR A 204 0.11 -10.89 2.56
CA THR A 204 -0.09 -12.31 2.94
C THR A 204 -1.22 -12.42 3.96
N TYR A 205 -2.27 -13.16 3.67
CA TYR A 205 -3.49 -13.24 4.47
C TYR A 205 -3.37 -14.15 5.70
N LEU A 206 -2.56 -15.21 5.66
CA LEU A 206 -2.53 -16.25 6.71
C LEU A 206 -1.98 -15.74 8.06
N HIS A 207 -1.15 -14.69 8.06
CA HIS A 207 -0.61 -14.06 9.28
C HIS A 207 -1.21 -12.68 9.60
N ASN A 208 -2.21 -12.24 8.83
CA ASN A 208 -2.83 -10.91 8.97
C ASN A 208 -4.01 -10.85 9.95
N VAL A 209 -4.19 -11.89 10.79
CA VAL A 209 -5.28 -11.91 11.80
C VAL A 209 -5.00 -10.96 12.97
N VAL A 210 -3.72 -10.71 13.29
CA VAL A 210 -3.31 -9.88 14.44
C VAL A 210 -2.73 -8.53 14.03
N ARG A 211 -1.93 -8.48 12.95
CA ARG A 211 -1.27 -7.26 12.46
C ARG A 211 -1.09 -7.33 10.96
N LYS A 212 -1.67 -6.40 10.21
CA LYS A 212 -1.54 -6.41 8.75
C LYS A 212 -0.14 -6.00 8.33
N ARG A 213 0.44 -6.77 7.42
CA ARG A 213 1.74 -6.51 6.82
C ARG A 213 1.66 -6.51 5.30
N TRP A 214 2.37 -5.54 4.73
CA TRP A 214 2.70 -5.49 3.31
C TRP A 214 4.20 -5.53 3.16
N TYR A 215 4.67 -6.29 2.18
CA TYR A 215 6.08 -6.40 1.83
C TYR A 215 6.29 -5.73 0.49
N VAL A 216 7.40 -5.01 0.36
CA VAL A 216 7.85 -4.40 -0.89
C VAL A 216 9.13 -5.11 -1.30
N GLU A 217 9.09 -5.75 -2.46
CA GLU A 217 10.20 -6.51 -3.03
C GLU A 217 10.67 -5.81 -4.31
N ALA A 218 11.97 -5.82 -4.55
CA ALA A 218 12.56 -5.46 -5.83
C ALA A 218 12.17 -6.49 -6.91
N PRO A 219 12.35 -6.19 -8.21
CA PRO A 219 12.00 -7.10 -9.29
C PRO A 219 12.73 -8.46 -9.23
N ASP A 220 13.91 -8.49 -8.62
CA ASP A 220 14.73 -9.69 -8.37
C ASP A 220 14.29 -10.48 -7.12
N GLY A 221 13.35 -9.95 -6.33
CA GLY A 221 12.84 -10.55 -5.10
C GLY A 221 13.51 -10.08 -3.81
N GLN A 222 14.51 -9.18 -3.87
CA GLN A 222 15.10 -8.59 -2.66
C GLN A 222 14.05 -7.80 -1.88
N LEU A 223 13.96 -7.99 -0.56
CA LEU A 223 13.07 -7.18 0.27
C LEU A 223 13.62 -5.75 0.39
N LEU A 224 12.86 -4.77 -0.10
CA LEU A 224 13.20 -3.33 -0.02
C LEU A 224 12.64 -2.67 1.24
N GLY A 225 11.51 -3.16 1.73
CA GLY A 225 10.86 -2.60 2.92
C GLY A 225 9.50 -3.23 3.20
N MET A 226 8.86 -2.79 4.28
CA MET A 226 7.58 -3.29 4.74
C MET A 226 6.70 -2.14 5.21
N ALA A 227 5.39 -2.27 5.02
CA ALA A 227 4.40 -1.43 5.70
C ALA A 227 3.65 -2.27 6.72
N ILE A 228 3.68 -1.83 7.98
CA ILE A 228 3.18 -2.57 9.12
C ILE A 228 2.11 -1.74 9.83
N GLU A 229 0.94 -2.32 10.05
CA GLU A 229 -0.16 -1.69 10.79
C GLU A 229 0.27 -1.32 12.22
N ASP A 230 0.00 -0.08 12.62
CA ASP A 230 0.28 0.43 13.95
C ASP A 230 -0.93 0.20 14.89
N SER A 231 -0.63 -0.27 16.11
CA SER A 231 -1.51 -0.68 17.22
C SER A 231 -2.19 -2.08 17.17
N MET A 232 -1.61 -2.99 17.95
CA MET A 232 -2.13 -4.31 18.36
C MET A 232 -3.31 -4.21 19.36
N ILE A 233 -3.48 -3.06 20.01
CA ILE A 233 -4.45 -2.86 21.11
C ILE A 233 -5.86 -2.54 20.56
N LEU A 234 -5.96 -1.80 19.46
CA LEU A 234 -7.24 -1.49 18.81
C LEU A 234 -7.80 -2.67 17.99
N SER A 235 -6.94 -3.58 17.50
CA SER A 235 -7.36 -4.74 16.71
C SER A 235 -8.00 -5.84 17.57
N LEU A 236 -7.53 -6.04 18.82
CA LEU A 236 -8.17 -6.92 19.79
C LEU A 236 -9.45 -6.31 20.39
N LEU A 237 -9.44 -5.01 20.73
CA LEU A 237 -10.62 -4.33 21.28
C LEU A 237 -11.81 -4.33 20.29
N ARG A 238 -11.54 -4.21 18.98
CA ARG A 238 -12.50 -4.34 17.87
C ARG A 238 -13.22 -5.69 17.84
N ARG A 239 -12.55 -6.77 18.27
CA ARG A 239 -13.10 -8.14 18.30
C ARG A 239 -13.98 -8.38 19.52
N VAL A 240 -13.86 -7.56 20.56
CA VAL A 240 -14.59 -7.68 21.84
C VAL A 240 -15.76 -6.69 21.95
N LEU A 241 -15.67 -5.50 21.35
CA LEU A 241 -16.67 -4.42 21.52
C LEU A 241 -17.66 -4.21 20.34
N GLY A 242 -17.58 -5.03 19.29
CA GLY A 242 -18.55 -5.02 18.18
C GLY A 242 -18.58 -3.73 17.32
N THR A 243 -19.46 -3.73 16.31
CA THR A 243 -19.63 -2.76 15.20
C THR A 243 -19.84 -1.29 15.59
N PHE A 244 -19.84 -0.94 16.88
CA PHE A 244 -20.11 0.43 17.37
C PHE A 244 -18.96 1.42 17.14
N PHE A 245 -17.79 0.99 16.64
CA PHE A 245 -16.67 1.86 16.26
C PHE A 245 -16.30 1.77 14.77
N GLY A 246 -17.25 2.04 13.87
CA GLY A 246 -16.99 2.25 12.44
C GLY A 246 -16.06 3.43 12.10
N LEU A 247 -15.36 4.00 13.09
CA LEU A 247 -14.57 5.24 13.01
C LEU A 247 -13.06 5.07 13.27
N LEU A 248 -12.57 3.90 13.70
CA LEU A 248 -11.15 3.74 14.07
C LEU A 248 -10.33 3.18 12.91
N ARG A 249 -9.53 4.07 12.32
CA ARG A 249 -8.86 4.00 11.02
C ARG A 249 -7.41 3.55 11.19
N THR A 250 -6.92 2.75 10.24
CA THR A 250 -5.60 2.12 10.34
C THR A 250 -4.46 3.06 9.94
N ASN A 251 -3.44 3.19 10.79
CA ASN A 251 -2.16 3.82 10.48
C ASN A 251 -1.13 2.74 10.15
N PHE A 252 -0.17 3.05 9.29
CA PHE A 252 0.93 2.14 8.96
C PHE A 252 2.27 2.85 9.15
N VAL A 253 3.24 2.09 9.65
CA VAL A 253 4.65 2.50 9.69
C VAL A 253 5.40 1.78 8.58
N LEU A 254 6.20 2.52 7.83
CA LEU A 254 7.06 1.99 6.78
C LEU A 254 8.45 1.77 7.35
N VAL A 255 8.96 0.54 7.21
CA VAL A 255 10.22 0.10 7.80
C VAL A 255 11.11 -0.57 6.77
N TYR A 256 12.42 -0.37 6.90
CA TYR A 256 13.42 -1.10 6.14
C TYR A 256 13.51 -2.56 6.61
N PRO A 257 14.20 -3.44 5.85
CA PRO A 257 14.51 -4.79 6.32
C PRO A 257 15.30 -4.81 7.64
N THR A 258 16.03 -3.73 7.94
CA THR A 258 16.76 -3.49 9.20
C THR A 258 15.85 -3.08 10.37
N GLU A 259 14.54 -3.01 10.16
CA GLU A 259 13.52 -2.50 11.10
C GLU A 259 13.58 -1.01 11.41
N GLU A 260 14.49 -0.26 10.77
CA GLU A 260 14.50 1.20 10.85
C GLU A 260 13.27 1.80 10.16
N VAL A 261 12.59 2.72 10.85
CA VAL A 261 11.43 3.44 10.32
C VAL A 261 11.89 4.54 9.37
N PHE A 262 11.37 4.51 8.15
CA PHE A 262 11.71 5.49 7.11
C PHE A 262 10.50 6.29 6.61
N GLY A 263 9.30 5.95 7.08
CA GLY A 263 8.11 6.73 6.79
C GLY A 263 6.88 6.24 7.52
N GLU A 264 5.80 6.98 7.35
CA GLU A 264 4.52 6.72 7.98
C GLU A 264 3.39 6.96 6.98
N PHE A 265 2.31 6.20 7.11
CA PHE A 265 1.08 6.37 6.37
C PHE A 265 -0.07 6.51 7.36
N ASN A 266 -0.40 7.76 7.67
CA ASN A 266 -1.30 8.13 8.75
C ASN A 266 -2.55 8.82 8.22
N ARG A 267 -3.70 8.57 8.84
CA ARG A 267 -4.91 9.35 8.58
C ARG A 267 -4.97 10.54 9.53
N LYS A 268 -5.02 11.76 9.00
CA LYS A 268 -5.25 12.96 9.82
C LYS A 268 -6.75 13.13 10.09
N PHE A 269 -7.10 13.48 11.32
CA PHE A 269 -8.48 13.72 11.74
C PHE A 269 -8.87 15.16 11.35
N THR A 270 -9.25 15.35 10.09
CA THR A 270 -9.76 16.62 9.56
C THR A 270 -11.18 16.42 9.03
N LEU A 271 -11.96 17.51 8.86
CA LEU A 271 -13.31 17.50 8.27
C LEU A 271 -13.38 16.78 6.90
N LEU A 272 -12.25 16.72 6.20
CA LEU A 272 -12.02 15.89 5.03
C LEU A 272 -11.03 14.79 5.41
N ASP A 273 -11.41 13.53 5.22
CA ASP A 273 -10.53 12.40 5.50
C ASP A 273 -9.36 12.36 4.53
N ARG A 274 -8.17 12.71 5.01
CA ARG A 274 -6.92 12.70 4.22
C ARG A 274 -5.94 11.71 4.81
N TYR A 275 -5.42 10.85 3.95
CA TYR A 275 -4.26 10.03 4.28
C TYR A 275 -3.00 10.79 3.92
N VAL A 276 -1.99 10.71 4.77
CA VAL A 276 -0.70 11.37 4.61
C VAL A 276 0.35 10.27 4.56
N LEU A 277 1.01 10.15 3.40
CA LEU A 277 2.25 9.39 3.28
C LEU A 277 3.40 10.36 3.53
N ASP A 278 4.10 10.17 4.64
CA ASP A 278 5.24 10.98 5.05
C ASP A 278 6.51 10.13 5.01
N LEU A 279 7.45 10.50 4.15
CA LEU A 279 8.74 9.83 3.94
C LEU A 279 9.90 10.73 4.36
N SER A 280 9.63 11.78 5.14
CA SER A 280 10.65 12.74 5.60
C SER A 280 11.75 12.09 6.47
N LEU A 281 11.49 10.88 6.99
CA LEU A 281 12.48 10.07 7.71
C LEU A 281 13.50 9.41 6.75
N ASP A 282 13.12 9.14 5.49
CA ASP A 282 14.03 8.64 4.45
C ASP A 282 14.79 9.80 3.77
N ARG A 283 15.70 10.43 4.51
CA ARG A 283 16.44 11.63 4.06
C ARG A 283 17.36 11.38 2.88
N GLU A 284 17.95 10.19 2.83
CA GLU A 284 18.85 9.79 1.75
C GLU A 284 18.08 9.40 0.48
N ARG A 285 16.74 9.31 0.57
CA ARG A 285 15.84 8.88 -0.51
C ARG A 285 16.27 7.54 -1.09
N THR A 286 16.73 6.65 -0.21
CA THR A 286 17.16 5.30 -0.61
C THR A 286 15.94 4.46 -1.02
N PHE A 287 14.75 4.81 -0.56
CA PHE A 287 13.50 4.20 -1.00
C PHE A 287 12.82 4.99 -2.13
N ASP A 288 12.59 4.33 -3.27
CA ASP A 288 11.96 4.94 -4.45
C ASP A 288 10.55 5.50 -4.12
N ARG A 289 10.39 6.81 -4.27
CA ARG A 289 9.15 7.55 -3.98
C ARG A 289 7.96 7.10 -4.82
N ARG A 290 8.19 6.61 -6.05
CA ARG A 290 7.14 6.03 -6.90
C ARG A 290 6.60 4.75 -6.27
N VAL A 291 7.50 3.91 -5.75
CA VAL A 291 7.14 2.65 -5.08
C VAL A 291 6.42 2.94 -3.76
N ALA A 292 6.90 3.91 -2.97
CA ALA A 292 6.25 4.31 -1.72
C ALA A 292 4.83 4.84 -1.96
N LEU A 293 4.66 5.69 -2.98
CA LEU A 293 3.34 6.18 -3.37
C LEU A 293 2.42 5.04 -3.81
N ALA A 294 2.89 4.13 -4.67
CA ALA A 294 2.14 2.95 -5.07
C ALA A 294 1.72 2.09 -3.86
N LEU A 295 2.60 1.93 -2.88
CA LEU A 295 2.28 1.25 -1.62
C LEU A 295 1.18 1.99 -0.88
N GLY A 296 1.28 3.30 -0.65
CA GLY A 296 0.25 4.11 0.02
C GLY A 296 -1.12 4.04 -0.66
N VAL A 297 -1.13 4.12 -2.00
CA VAL A 297 -2.29 3.88 -2.86
C VAL A 297 -2.92 2.50 -2.60
N MET A 298 -2.10 1.46 -2.52
CA MET A 298 -2.56 0.09 -2.30
C MET A 298 -2.97 -0.18 -0.84
N LEU A 299 -2.41 0.54 0.13
CA LEU A 299 -2.81 0.49 1.54
C LEU A 299 -4.24 1.04 1.71
N ASP A 300 -4.53 2.24 1.17
CA ASP A 300 -5.89 2.81 1.19
C ASP A 300 -6.91 1.89 0.49
N THR A 301 -6.48 1.27 -0.61
CA THR A 301 -7.28 0.35 -1.42
C THR A 301 -7.57 -1.00 -0.76
N GLY A 302 -6.55 -1.59 -0.15
CA GLY A 302 -6.55 -2.97 0.30
C GLY A 302 -7.29 -3.18 1.62
N GLU A 303 -7.69 -2.10 2.29
CA GLU A 303 -8.30 -2.09 3.61
C GLU A 303 -9.84 -2.15 3.61
N ARG A 304 -10.49 -2.10 2.43
CA ARG A 304 -11.96 -2.04 2.24
C ARG A 304 -12.60 -0.82 2.92
N ARG A 305 -12.94 0.16 2.10
CA ARG A 305 -14.30 0.72 2.13
C ARG A 305 -15.08 0.07 1.00
#